data_AF-A0A5C7W9Z4-F1
#
_entry.id   AF-A0A5C7W9Z4-F1
#
_cell.length_a   1.000
_cell.length_b   1.000
_cell.length_c   1.000
_cell.angle_alpha   90.00
_cell.angle_beta   90.00
_cell.angle_gamma   90.00
#
_symmetry.space_group_name_H-M   'P 1'
#
loop_
_entity.id
_entity.type
_entity.pdbx_description
1 polymer ?
#
loop_
_entity_poly.entity_id
_entity_poly.type
_entity_poly.pdbx_seq_one_letter_code
_entity_poly.pdbx_strand_id
1 'polypeptide(L)' 'MKNSSSTNSEAVDSPCRRQCCLDDHDVCLGCGRSLSEILEWGKADSERRRAICQAAQQRLRPTPFCR' A
#
# COMPACT_ATOMS: atom_id res chain seq x y z
N MET A 1 -4.87 21.18 -15.58
CA MET A 1 -5.81 21.31 -14.44
C MET A 1 -6.79 20.13 -14.42
N LYS A 2 -6.86 19.40 -13.29
CA LYS A 2 -7.95 18.57 -12.71
C LYS A 2 -7.31 17.78 -11.55
N ASN A 3 -7.11 18.38 -10.38
CA ASN A 3 -8.07 18.60 -9.28
C ASN A 3 -8.10 17.41 -8.29
N SER A 4 -8.27 17.75 -7.03
CA SER A 4 -8.90 16.94 -5.98
C SER A 4 -8.03 16.00 -5.15
N SER A 5 -7.56 16.59 -4.04
CA SER A 5 -7.64 16.04 -2.69
C SER A 5 -8.55 14.81 -2.55
N SER A 6 -8.09 13.80 -1.83
CA SER A 6 -8.96 12.87 -1.11
C SER A 6 -8.33 12.58 0.24
N THR A 7 -8.50 13.54 1.14
CA THR A 7 -8.61 13.30 2.58
C THR A 7 -9.73 12.28 2.81
N ASN A 8 -9.36 11.04 3.11
CA ASN A 8 -10.29 10.05 3.66
C ASN A 8 -9.74 9.58 5.01
N SER A 9 -10.03 10.36 6.05
CA SER A 9 -9.43 10.18 7.38
C SER A 9 -10.05 9.05 8.21
N GLU A 10 -10.93 8.22 7.65
CA GLU A 10 -11.59 7.13 8.41
C GLU A 10 -11.68 5.78 7.67
N ALA A 11 -11.51 5.74 6.35
CA ALA A 11 -11.34 4.48 5.62
C ALA A 11 -9.85 4.29 5.29
N VAL A 12 -9.26 3.17 5.69
CA VAL A 12 -7.88 2.84 5.33
C VAL A 12 -7.83 2.66 3.81
N ASP A 13 -7.44 3.72 3.11
CA ASP A 13 -7.34 3.74 1.66
C ASP A 13 -6.17 2.86 1.21
N SER A 14 -6.27 2.30 0.00
CA SER A 14 -5.23 1.40 -0.48
C SER A 14 -4.00 2.23 -0.89
N PRO A 15 -2.81 2.03 -0.30
CA PRO A 15 -1.60 2.75 -0.70
C PRO A 15 -1.06 2.28 -2.07
N CYS A 16 -1.86 1.55 -2.85
CA CYS A 16 -1.48 1.02 -4.15
C CYS A 16 -1.42 2.14 -5.20
N ARG A 17 -0.20 2.52 -5.58
CA ARG A 17 0.08 3.46 -6.67
C ARG A 17 -0.07 2.83 -8.07
N ARG A 18 -0.59 1.61 -8.17
CA ARG A 18 -0.65 0.77 -9.40
C ARG A 18 0.70 0.55 -10.11
N GLN A 19 1.79 0.84 -9.41
CA GLN A 19 3.16 0.55 -9.84
C GLN A 19 3.65 -0.67 -9.06
N CYS A 20 3.13 -1.85 -9.40
CA CYS A 20 3.45 -3.09 -8.68
C CYS A 20 4.71 -3.73 -9.24
N CYS A 21 5.79 -3.70 -8.46
CA CYS A 21 7.00 -4.49 -8.71
C CYS A 21 7.21 -5.41 -7.51
N LEU A 22 6.90 -6.70 -7.65
CA LEU A 22 7.14 -7.68 -6.60
C LEU A 22 8.62 -8.11 -6.62
N ASP A 23 9.21 -8.22 -5.44
CA ASP A 23 10.53 -8.82 -5.22
C ASP A 23 10.41 -10.36 -5.06
N ASP A 24 11.55 -11.06 -4.92
CA ASP A 24 11.63 -12.50 -4.62
C ASP A 24 10.87 -12.89 -3.33
N HIS A 25 10.75 -11.96 -2.38
CA HIS A 25 9.94 -12.12 -1.17
C HIS A 25 8.45 -11.81 -1.34
N ASP A 26 7.95 -11.70 -2.57
CA ASP A 26 6.57 -11.29 -2.87
C ASP A 26 6.22 -9.91 -2.29
N VAL A 27 7.21 -9.06 -2.03
CA VAL A 27 6.99 -7.70 -1.49
C VAL A 27 6.94 -6.71 -2.64
N CYS A 28 5.84 -5.99 -2.74
CA CYS A 28 5.70 -4.90 -3.70
C CYS A 28 6.62 -3.75 -3.30
N LEU A 29 7.65 -3.51 -4.10
CA LEU A 29 8.62 -2.44 -3.92
C LEU A 29 8.01 -1.04 -4.11
N GLY A 30 6.86 -0.94 -4.80
CA GLY A 30 6.17 0.32 -5.05
C GLY A 30 5.29 0.81 -3.88
N CYS A 31 4.61 -0.11 -3.20
CA CYS A 31 3.72 0.21 -2.07
C CYS A 31 4.13 -0.41 -0.73
N GLY A 32 5.17 -1.25 -0.69
CA GLY A 32 5.71 -1.89 0.51
C GLY A 32 4.92 -3.10 1.03
N ARG A 33 3.83 -3.47 0.35
CA ARG A 33 2.93 -4.56 0.77
C ARG A 33 3.35 -5.89 0.18
N SER A 34 3.24 -6.97 0.94
CA SER A 34 3.43 -8.31 0.41
C SER A 34 2.23 -8.78 -0.42
N LEU A 35 2.45 -9.74 -1.32
CA LEU A 35 1.39 -10.35 -2.12
C LEU A 35 0.31 -10.94 -1.21
N SER A 36 0.70 -11.62 -0.13
CA SER A 36 -0.23 -12.14 0.88
C SER A 36 -1.10 -11.04 1.48
N GLU A 37 -0.53 -9.88 1.81
CA GLU A 37 -1.25 -8.71 2.34
C GLU A 37 -2.14 -8.03 1.29
N ILE A 38 -1.77 -8.11 0.00
CA ILE A 38 -2.57 -7.61 -1.13
C ILE A 38 -3.78 -8.51 -1.34
N LEU A 39 -3.59 -9.84 -1.29
CA LEU A 39 -4.66 -10.84 -1.38
C LEU A 39 -5.61 -10.75 -0.17
N GLU A 40 -5.04 -10.57 1.03
CA GLU A 40 -5.81 -10.42 2.27
C GLU A 40 -6.61 -9.12 2.29
N TRP A 41 -6.16 -8.04 1.63
CA TRP A 41 -6.82 -6.73 1.65
C TRP A 41 -8.32 -6.76 1.34
N GLY A 42 -8.72 -7.56 0.34
CA GLY A 42 -10.13 -7.69 -0.05
C GLY A 42 -11.00 -8.35 1.02
N LYS A 43 -10.37 -9.14 1.92
CA LYS A 43 -11.02 -9.84 3.03
C LYS A 43 -10.70 -9.23 4.41
N ALA A 44 -9.76 -8.29 4.47
CA ALA A 44 -9.27 -7.67 5.69
C ALA A 44 -10.24 -6.62 6.22
N ASP A 45 -10.47 -6.64 7.54
CA ASP A 45 -11.16 -5.59 8.28
C ASP A 45 -10.34 -4.30 8.38
N SER A 46 -10.99 -3.19 8.72
CA SER A 46 -10.38 -1.87 8.87
C SER A 46 -9.14 -1.87 9.78
N GLU A 47 -9.15 -2.60 10.89
CA GLU A 47 -7.98 -2.75 11.78
C GLU A 47 -6.82 -3.46 11.07
N ARG A 48 -7.12 -4.58 10.41
CA ARG A 48 -6.12 -5.36 9.68
C ARG A 48 -5.53 -4.57 8.52
N ARG A 49 -6.36 -3.85 7.77
CA ARG A 49 -5.93 -2.91 6.72
C ARG A 49 -4.94 -1.88 7.26
N ARG A 50 -5.18 -1.35 8.46
CA ARG A 50 -4.32 -0.37 9.12
C ARG A 50 -2.96 -0.98 9.49
N ALA A 51 -2.97 -2.18 10.06
CA ALA A 51 -1.75 -2.92 10.39
C ALA A 51 -0.91 -3.20 9.13
N ILE A 52 -1.55 -3.61 8.03
CA ILE A 52 -0.88 -3.83 6.76
C ILE A 52 -0.26 -2.53 6.22
N CYS A 53 -1.01 -1.42 6.25
CA CYS A 53 -0.47 -0.13 5.81
C CYS A 53 0.72 0.29 6.67
N GLN A 54 0.65 0.10 7.98
CA GLN A 54 1.77 0.41 8.87
C GLN A 54 2.99 -0.46 8.59
N ALA A 55 2.82 -1.78 8.42
CA ALA A 55 3.90 -2.69 8.06
C ALA A 55 4.51 -2.33 6.70
N ALA A 56 3.66 -2.01 5.73
CA ALA A 56 4.08 -1.57 4.41
C ALA A 56 4.87 -0.27 4.47
N GLN A 57 4.44 0.71 5.27
CA GLN A 57 5.16 1.97 5.50
C GLN A 57 6.54 1.74 6.12
N GLN A 58 6.66 0.77 7.04
CA GLN A 58 7.93 0.40 7.68
C GLN A 58 8.90 -0.24 6.68
N ARG A 59 8.38 -1.07 5.75
CA ARG A 59 9.18 -1.70 4.69
C ARG A 59 9.51 -0.74 3.55
N LEU A 60 8.58 0.18 3.26
CA LEU A 60 8.73 1.19 2.22
C LEU A 60 9.77 2.21 2.67
N ARG A 61 11.03 1.92 2.36
CA ARG A 61 12.04 2.98 2.30
C ARG A 61 11.52 4.02 1.30
N PRO A 62 11.54 5.32 1.63
CA PRO A 62 11.18 6.36 0.69
C PRO A 62 12.19 6.33 -0.45
N THR A 63 11.89 5.54 -1.48
CA THR A 63 12.61 5.59 -2.74
C THR A 63 12.09 6.82 -3.48
N PRO A 64 12.99 7.66 -4.01
CA PRO A 64 12.56 8.74 -4.87
C PRO A 64 12.03 8.07 -6.13
N PHE A 65 10.71 7.94 -6.22
CA PHE A 65 9.91 7.66 -7.41
C PHE A 65 10.65 6.88 -8.52
N CYS A 66 10.45 5.57 -8.58
CA CYS A 66 10.71 4.85 -9.82
C CYS A 66 9.71 5.38 -10.87
N ARG A 67 10.26 6.08 -11.86
CA ARG A 67 9.59 6.82 -12.94
C ARG A 67 8.83 5.91 -13.90
#